data_AF-A0A7W1GYS6-F1
#
_entry.id   AF-A0A7W1GYS6-F1
#
_cell.length_a   1.000
_cell.length_b   1.000
_cell.length_c   1.000
_cell.angle_alpha   90.00
_cell.angle_beta   90.00
_cell.angle_gamma   90.00
#
_symmetry.space_group_name_H-M   'P 1'
#
loop_
_entity.id
_entity.type
_entity.pdbx_description
1 polymer ?
#
loop_
_entity_poly.entity_id
_entity_poly.type
_entity_poly.pdbx_seq_one_letter_code
_entity_poly.pdbx_strand_id
1 'polypeptide(L)'
;MCQSRSHSTITSTRLKTKGLFAQAYGRFEARIRVPRGQGIRPAFWMLGANIDAVGWPQSGEIDILENIGREPTIVYGTLHGPGYSGAESIGRADTLSSGAYADDFHVFAVAWRPNEIHWFVDGRQYQGTGAPALV
;
A
#
# COMPACT_ATOMS: atom_id res chain seq x y z
N MET A 1 2.75 -7.14 -18.52
CA MET A 1 1.63 -7.80 -19.23
C MET A 1 0.33 -7.48 -18.51
N CYS A 2 -0.53 -6.71 -19.17
CA CYS A 2 -1.93 -6.54 -18.79
C CYS A 2 -2.66 -7.83 -19.22
N GLN A 3 -3.15 -8.63 -18.28
CA GLN A 3 -3.94 -9.82 -18.64
C GLN A 3 -5.37 -9.39 -18.93
N SER A 4 -5.79 -9.46 -20.20
CA SER A 4 -7.18 -9.23 -20.59
C SER A 4 -8.03 -10.42 -20.17
N ARG A 5 -9.02 -10.20 -19.31
CA ARG A 5 -10.19 -11.11 -19.21
C ARG A 5 -11.28 -10.60 -20.14
N SER A 6 -11.95 -11.51 -20.84
CA SER A 6 -12.99 -11.22 -21.82
C SER A 6 -14.11 -10.35 -21.22
N HIS A 7 -14.42 -9.24 -21.90
CA HIS A 7 -15.53 -8.31 -21.63
C HIS A 7 -15.60 -7.66 -20.24
N SER A 8 -14.49 -7.09 -19.74
CA SER A 8 -14.57 -6.03 -18.72
C SER A 8 -14.79 -4.67 -19.39
N THR A 9 -15.82 -3.93 -19.01
CA THR A 9 -16.05 -2.53 -19.43
C THR A 9 -15.08 -1.54 -18.78
N ILE A 10 -14.24 -2.02 -17.84
CA ILE A 10 -13.25 -1.22 -17.12
C ILE A 10 -11.85 -1.70 -17.49
N THR A 11 -11.00 -0.75 -17.87
CA THR A 11 -9.55 -0.94 -18.08
C THR A 11 -8.78 -0.13 -17.04
N SER A 12 -7.69 -0.69 -16.51
CA SER A 12 -6.79 -0.03 -15.56
C SER A 12 -5.36 -0.53 -15.77
N THR A 13 -4.41 0.01 -15.00
CA THR A 13 -2.99 -0.36 -15.08
C THR A 13 -2.46 -0.76 -13.71
N ARG A 14 -1.64 -1.82 -13.69
CA ARG A 14 -0.81 -2.21 -12.54
C ARG A 14 0.65 -2.26 -12.98
N LEU A 15 1.45 -1.31 -12.52
CA LEU A 15 2.90 -1.29 -12.73
C LEU A 15 3.59 -2.02 -11.57
N LYS A 16 4.70 -2.70 -11.87
CA LYS A 16 5.50 -3.42 -10.86
C LYS A 16 6.97 -3.39 -11.23
N THR A 17 7.84 -3.38 -10.22
CA THR A 17 9.30 -3.44 -10.37
C THR A 17 9.87 -4.86 -10.22
N LYS A 18 9.01 -5.88 -10.09
CA LYS A 18 9.40 -7.29 -9.89
C LYS A 18 10.43 -7.74 -10.95
N GLY A 19 11.56 -8.24 -10.48
CA GLY A 19 12.68 -8.69 -11.33
C GLY A 19 13.57 -7.57 -11.88
N LEU A 20 13.27 -6.31 -11.57
CA LEU A 20 14.03 -5.13 -12.00
C LEU A 20 14.64 -4.38 -10.82
N PHE A 21 13.86 -4.19 -9.76
CA PHE A 21 14.31 -3.52 -8.54
C PHE A 21 13.59 -4.10 -7.32
N ALA A 22 14.39 -4.48 -6.32
CA ALA A 22 13.95 -4.91 -5.00
C ALA A 22 15.00 -4.43 -3.98
N GLN A 23 14.53 -3.82 -2.89
CA GLN A 23 15.38 -3.28 -1.84
C GLN A 23 14.76 -3.61 -0.49
N ALA A 24 15.56 -4.17 0.41
CA ALA A 24 15.18 -4.32 1.80
C ALA A 24 15.56 -3.06 2.59
N TYR A 25 14.65 -2.61 3.45
CA TYR A 25 14.83 -1.44 4.32
C TYR A 25 15.03 -0.11 3.58
N GLY A 26 14.88 0.98 4.33
CA GLY A 26 14.99 2.34 3.84
C GLY A 26 13.66 3.08 3.87
N ARG A 27 13.57 4.14 3.07
CA ARG A 27 12.36 4.96 2.95
C ARG A 27 11.84 4.86 1.51
N PHE A 28 10.57 4.50 1.37
CA PHE A 28 9.88 4.41 0.09
C PHE A 28 8.75 5.41 0.11
N GLU A 29 8.70 6.31 -0.87
CA GLU A 29 7.68 7.34 -0.94
C GLU A 29 7.26 7.68 -2.37
N ALA A 30 6.02 8.12 -2.51
CA ALA A 30 5.46 8.59 -3.77
C ALA A 30 4.51 9.75 -3.52
N ARG A 31 4.57 10.76 -4.40
CA ARG A 31 3.63 11.88 -4.43
C ARG A 31 2.46 11.55 -5.34
N ILE A 32 1.28 11.31 -4.77
CA ILE A 32 0.11 10.75 -5.46
C ILE A 32 -1.12 11.62 -5.15
N ARG A 33 -1.95 11.91 -6.15
CA ARG A 33 -3.33 12.37 -5.96
C ARG A 33 -4.27 11.21 -6.27
N VAL A 34 -5.03 10.77 -5.27
CA VAL A 34 -5.97 9.65 -5.47
C VAL A 34 -7.22 10.09 -6.24
N PRO A 35 -7.83 9.22 -7.06
CA PRO A 35 -9.12 9.51 -7.70
C PRO A 35 -10.29 9.45 -6.70
N ARG A 36 -11.39 10.13 -7.05
CA ARG A 36 -12.71 9.97 -6.40
C ARG A 36 -13.58 9.04 -7.24
N GLY A 37 -14.42 8.24 -6.59
CA GLY A 37 -15.47 7.49 -7.28
C GLY A 37 -15.79 6.14 -6.65
N GLN A 38 -17.06 5.75 -6.77
CA GLN A 38 -17.53 4.43 -6.37
C GLN A 38 -16.82 3.34 -7.21
N GLY A 39 -16.33 2.29 -6.54
CA GLY A 39 -15.69 1.15 -7.18
C GLY A 39 -14.21 1.34 -7.53
N ILE A 40 -13.62 2.52 -7.26
CA ILE A 40 -12.19 2.78 -7.50
C ILE A 40 -11.37 2.44 -6.25
N ARG A 41 -10.25 1.75 -6.44
CA ARG A 41 -9.28 1.41 -5.38
C ARG A 41 -7.84 1.67 -5.86
N PRO A 42 -7.31 2.89 -5.72
CA PRO A 42 -5.89 3.16 -5.97
C PRO A 42 -5.06 2.53 -4.85
N ALA A 43 -3.88 2.01 -5.20
CA ALA A 43 -2.94 1.47 -4.24
C ALA A 43 -1.48 1.77 -4.64
N PHE A 44 -0.64 2.03 -3.64
CA PHE A 44 0.82 2.03 -3.75
C PHE A 44 1.38 1.16 -2.62
N TRP A 45 2.06 0.09 -3.01
CA TRP A 45 2.35 -1.03 -2.12
C TRP A 45 3.56 -1.82 -2.59
N MET A 46 4.08 -2.66 -1.70
CA MET A 46 5.28 -3.48 -1.88
C MET A 46 4.97 -4.93 -1.52
N LEU A 47 5.66 -5.87 -2.18
CA LEU A 47 5.59 -7.31 -1.92
C LEU A 47 7.01 -7.87 -1.77
N GLY A 48 7.15 -8.94 -0.98
CA GLY A 48 8.40 -9.68 -0.89
C GLY A 48 8.88 -10.20 -2.24
N ALA A 49 10.18 -10.03 -2.52
CA ALA A 49 10.78 -10.47 -3.77
C ALA A 49 10.75 -12.00 -3.95
N ASN A 50 10.58 -12.75 -2.86
CA ASN A 50 10.46 -14.21 -2.82
C ASN A 50 9.01 -14.72 -3.05
N ILE A 51 8.05 -13.87 -3.44
CA ILE A 51 6.64 -14.25 -3.64
C ILE A 51 6.44 -15.49 -4.53
N ASP A 52 7.27 -15.71 -5.55
CA ASP A 52 7.14 -16.89 -6.42
C ASP A 52 7.59 -18.18 -5.74
N ALA A 53 8.42 -18.10 -4.70
CA ALA A 53 8.94 -19.24 -3.96
C ALA A 53 8.04 -19.61 -2.79
N VAL A 54 7.53 -18.62 -2.05
CA VAL A 54 6.79 -18.86 -0.79
C VAL A 54 5.30 -18.53 -0.86
N GLY A 55 4.86 -17.80 -1.89
CA GLY A 55 3.48 -17.35 -2.03
C GLY A 55 3.10 -16.21 -1.08
N TRP A 56 1.84 -15.81 -1.15
CA TRP A 56 1.21 -14.85 -0.23
C TRP A 56 0.38 -15.62 0.82
N PRO A 57 0.34 -15.20 2.11
CA PRO A 57 0.97 -14.00 2.69
C PRO A 57 2.41 -14.20 3.15
N GLN A 58 3.05 -15.33 2.80
CA GLN A 58 4.36 -15.72 3.34
C GLN A 58 5.52 -14.84 2.88
N SER A 59 5.36 -14.18 1.75
CA SER A 59 6.30 -13.19 1.23
C SER A 59 6.18 -11.82 1.88
N GLY A 60 5.12 -11.55 2.64
CA GLY A 60 4.84 -10.24 3.20
C GLY A 60 4.34 -9.21 2.18
N GLU A 61 3.59 -8.23 2.68
CA GLU A 61 3.05 -7.11 1.91
C GLU A 61 3.05 -5.84 2.77
N ILE A 62 3.52 -4.73 2.22
CA ILE A 62 3.47 -3.41 2.84
C ILE A 62 2.64 -2.49 1.94
N ASP A 63 1.45 -2.15 2.39
CA ASP A 63 0.58 -1.17 1.73
C ASP A 63 0.91 0.22 2.25
N ILE A 64 1.59 1.01 1.42
CA ILE A 64 1.98 2.40 1.76
C ILE A 64 0.77 3.34 1.63
N LEU A 65 -0.10 3.04 0.68
CA LEU A 65 -1.35 3.73 0.42
C LEU A 65 -2.36 2.73 -0.13
N GLU A 66 -3.50 2.62 0.55
CA GLU A 66 -4.77 2.22 -0.04
C GLU A 66 -5.82 3.31 0.19
N ASN A 67 -6.73 3.51 -0.77
CA ASN A 67 -7.92 4.34 -0.59
C ASN A 67 -9.14 3.63 -1.18
N ILE A 68 -10.30 3.85 -0.57
CA ILE A 68 -11.59 3.48 -1.15
C ILE A 68 -12.16 4.75 -1.79
N GLY A 69 -12.29 4.80 -3.11
CA GLY A 69 -12.58 6.05 -3.83
C GLY A 69 -13.91 6.74 -3.46
N ARG A 70 -14.85 6.02 -2.83
CA ARG A 70 -16.10 6.58 -2.27
C ARG A 70 -15.90 7.26 -0.92
N GLU A 71 -14.79 6.97 -0.24
CA GLU A 71 -14.35 7.50 1.05
C GLU A 71 -13.01 8.25 0.85
N PRO A 72 -12.99 9.33 0.06
CA PRO A 72 -11.74 9.99 -0.36
C PRO A 72 -11.02 10.73 0.79
N THR A 73 -11.62 10.80 1.97
CA THR A 73 -11.04 11.43 3.17
C THR A 73 -10.16 10.48 3.98
N ILE A 74 -10.14 9.19 3.63
CA ILE A 74 -9.50 8.12 4.39
C ILE A 74 -8.48 7.40 3.53
N VAL A 75 -7.28 7.19 4.07
CA VAL A 75 -6.28 6.28 3.50
C VAL A 75 -5.87 5.23 4.52
N TYR A 76 -5.35 4.11 4.06
CA TYR A 76 -4.93 3.01 4.92
C TYR A 76 -3.44 2.71 4.69
N GLY A 77 -2.73 2.50 5.80
CA GLY A 77 -1.44 1.83 5.81
C GLY A 77 -1.63 0.45 6.42
N THR A 78 -1.15 -0.58 5.72
CA THR A 78 -1.44 -1.97 6.10
C THR A 78 -0.18 -2.82 5.94
N LEU A 79 -0.03 -3.78 6.85
CA LEU A 79 1.01 -4.80 6.82
C LEU A 79 0.36 -6.17 6.82
N HIS A 80 0.73 -6.99 5.84
CA HIS A 80 0.32 -8.39 5.78
C HIS A 80 1.51 -9.34 5.90
N GLY A 81 1.28 -10.48 6.54
CA GLY A 81 2.25 -11.55 6.63
C GLY A 81 1.67 -12.84 7.23
N PRO A 82 2.52 -13.84 7.51
CA PRO A 82 2.10 -15.11 8.09
C PRO A 82 1.38 -14.92 9.42
N GLY A 83 0.09 -15.27 9.47
CA GLY A 83 -0.74 -15.14 10.68
C GLY A 83 -1.37 -13.78 10.92
N TYR A 84 -1.12 -12.78 10.06
CA TYR A 84 -1.71 -11.43 10.14
C TYR A 84 -1.95 -10.89 8.72
N SER A 85 -3.00 -11.36 8.04
CA SER A 85 -3.26 -11.01 6.63
C SER A 85 -4.76 -10.98 6.32
N GLY A 86 -5.13 -10.47 5.14
CA GLY A 86 -6.54 -10.26 4.81
C GLY A 86 -7.22 -9.34 5.82
N ALA A 87 -8.33 -9.78 6.42
CA ALA A 87 -9.03 -9.00 7.45
C ALA A 87 -8.26 -8.89 8.77
N GLU A 88 -7.31 -9.81 9.03
CA GLU A 88 -6.49 -9.85 10.24
C GLU A 88 -5.15 -9.13 10.07
N SER A 89 -5.03 -8.30 9.03
CA SER A 89 -3.85 -7.49 8.77
C SER A 89 -3.59 -6.47 9.86
N ILE A 90 -2.34 -6.09 10.04
CA ILE A 90 -1.98 -5.00 10.95
C ILE A 90 -2.08 -3.69 10.17
N GLY A 91 -3.15 -2.93 10.36
CA GLY A 91 -3.39 -1.71 9.61
C GLY A 91 -4.00 -0.59 10.45
N ARG A 92 -3.83 0.65 9.99
CA ARG A 92 -4.50 1.82 10.54
C ARG A 92 -4.93 2.76 9.43
N ALA A 93 -6.09 3.38 9.62
CA ALA A 93 -6.55 4.46 8.78
C ALA A 93 -5.93 5.81 9.21
N ASP A 94 -5.64 6.65 8.23
CA ASP A 94 -5.51 8.09 8.43
C ASP A 94 -6.70 8.81 7.80
N THR A 95 -7.35 9.67 8.59
CA THR A 95 -8.55 10.40 8.20
C THR A 95 -8.29 11.89 8.30
N LEU A 96 -8.52 12.61 7.20
CA LEU A 96 -8.47 14.07 7.21
C LEU A 96 -9.68 14.64 7.95
N SER A 97 -9.44 15.68 8.76
CA SER A 97 -10.50 16.43 9.45
C SER A 97 -11.25 17.40 8.53
N SER A 98 -10.65 17.74 7.39
CA SER A 98 -11.24 18.61 6.37
C SER A 98 -10.60 18.32 5.00
N GLY A 99 -11.36 18.56 3.92
CA GLY A 99 -10.93 18.20 2.56
C GLY A 99 -10.87 16.68 2.34
N ALA A 100 -10.22 16.25 1.27
CA ALA A 100 -9.98 14.83 0.98
C ALA A 100 -8.64 14.63 0.27
N TYR A 101 -8.09 13.42 0.37
CA TYR A 101 -6.84 13.01 -0.29
C TYR A 101 -6.89 13.08 -1.82
N ALA A 102 -8.08 13.23 -2.38
CA ALA A 102 -8.30 13.40 -3.81
C ALA A 102 -8.29 14.86 -4.28
N ASP A 103 -8.23 15.84 -3.36
CA ASP A 103 -8.20 17.26 -3.72
C ASP A 103 -6.84 17.71 -4.28
N ASP A 104 -5.74 17.18 -3.74
CA ASP A 104 -4.39 17.50 -4.19
C ASP A 104 -3.47 16.26 -4.11
N PHE A 105 -2.23 16.43 -4.54
CA PHE A 105 -1.18 15.45 -4.37
C PHE A 105 -0.66 15.45 -2.93
N HIS A 106 -0.55 14.27 -2.38
CA HIS A 106 0.01 14.00 -1.05
C HIS A 106 1.22 13.08 -1.18
N VAL A 107 2.18 13.21 -0.26
CA VAL A 107 3.34 12.32 -0.18
C VAL A 107 3.03 11.18 0.77
N PHE A 108 2.86 9.98 0.22
CA PHE A 108 2.68 8.76 0.99
C PHE A 108 4.00 8.05 1.12
N ALA A 109 4.36 7.65 2.34
CA ALA A 109 5.66 7.05 2.59
C ALA A 109 5.62 5.97 3.67
N VAL A 110 6.57 5.04 3.57
CA VAL A 110 6.98 4.17 4.67
C VAL A 110 8.46 4.35 4.97
N ALA A 111 8.80 4.33 6.26
CA ALA A 111 10.15 4.07 6.72
C ALA A 111 10.20 2.63 7.24
N TRP A 112 10.97 1.78 6.58
CA TRP A 112 11.11 0.37 6.89
C TRP A 112 12.52 0.08 7.42
N ARG A 113 12.58 -0.44 8.64
CA ARG A 113 13.79 -0.87 9.33
C ARG A 113 13.66 -2.35 9.71
N PRO A 114 14.76 -3.03 10.10
CA PRO A 114 14.73 -4.46 10.42
C PRO A 114 13.61 -4.91 11.35
N ASN A 115 13.23 -4.09 12.33
CA ASN A 115 12.27 -4.47 13.37
C ASN A 115 11.06 -3.54 13.46
N GLU A 116 10.91 -2.57 12.55
CA GLU A 116 9.82 -1.60 12.61
C GLU A 116 9.48 -1.03 11.24
N ILE A 117 8.20 -0.73 11.05
CA ILE A 117 7.69 -0.02 9.88
C ILE A 117 6.80 1.13 10.37
N HIS A 118 7.00 2.31 9.78
CA HIS A 118 6.24 3.51 10.07
C HIS A 118 5.65 4.09 8.79
N TRP A 119 4.38 4.49 8.84
CA TRP A 119 3.66 5.10 7.71
C TRP A 119 3.47 6.58 7.93
N PHE A 120 3.58 7.33 6.83
CA PHE A 120 3.49 8.78 6.82
C PHE A 120 2.60 9.25 5.67
N VAL A 121 1.89 10.35 5.93
CA VAL A 121 1.29 11.20 4.88
C VAL A 121 1.80 12.62 5.08
N ASP A 122 2.35 13.23 4.03
CA ASP A 122 2.91 14.58 4.05
C ASP A 122 3.93 14.80 5.18
N GLY A 123 4.75 13.78 5.44
CA GLY A 123 5.76 13.78 6.50
C GLY A 123 5.20 13.55 7.91
N ARG A 124 3.89 13.53 8.11
CA ARG A 124 3.25 13.22 9.40
C ARG A 124 3.09 11.71 9.56
N GLN A 125 3.74 11.15 10.58
CA GLN A 125 3.54 9.74 10.95
C GLN A 125 2.13 9.56 11.51
N TYR A 126 1.40 8.55 11.02
CA TYR A 126 0.10 8.17 11.57
C TYR A 126 0.06 6.72 12.08
N GLN A 127 1.05 5.90 11.74
CA GLN A 127 1.13 4.52 12.20
C GLN A 127 2.59 4.09 12.37
N GLY A 128 2.81 3.20 13.33
CA GLY A 128 4.05 2.45 13.47
C GLY A 128 3.73 1.07 14.03
N THR A 129 4.45 0.05 13.59
CA THR A 129 4.37 -1.31 14.14
C THR A 129 5.76 -1.89 14.26
N GLY A 130 5.95 -2.79 15.23
CA GLY A 130 7.06 -3.73 15.14
C GLY A 130 6.90 -4.56 13.88
N ALA A 131 7.98 -4.71 13.10
CA ALA A 131 8.02 -5.59 11.96
C ALA A 131 8.33 -7.00 12.46
N PRO A 132 7.44 -7.99 12.26
CA PRO A 132 7.82 -9.39 12.40
C PRO A 132 8.97 -9.67 11.42
N ALA A 133 9.87 -10.58 11.75
CA ALA A 133 11.15 -10.82 11.05
C ALA A 133 11.04 -11.32 9.59
N LEU A 134 9.90 -11.14 8.91
CA LEU A 134 9.51 -11.83 7.68
C LEU A 134 9.02 -10.88 6.56
N VAL A 135 9.33 -9.58 6.63
CA VAL A 135 9.16 -8.64 5.50
C VAL A 135 10.50 -8.36 4.85
#